data_AF-A0A256ZHT7-F1
#
_entry.id   AF-A0A256ZHT7-F1
#
_cell.length_a   1.000
_cell.length_b   1.000
_cell.length_c   1.000
_cell.angle_alpha   90.00
_cell.angle_beta   90.00
_cell.angle_gamma   90.00
#
_symmetry.space_group_name_H-M   'P 1'
#
loop_
_entity.id
_entity.type
_entity.pdbx_description
1 polymer ?
#
loop_
_entity_poly.entity_id
_entity_poly.type
_entity_poly.pdbx_seq_one_letter_code
_entity_poly.pdbx_strand_id
1 'polypeptide(L)'
;MELPELPRAVRKTDPIGFVFLGLTLLVLGSVGLLAELGFLRPQEALSLGLTALGILLFVDAAVRYARPWTRHKALPLALLGSLLTSSGIACLLAPEALWAVLLICLGLCSLGYGLGKLGRK
;
A
#
# COMPACT_ATOMS: atom_id res chain seq x y z
N MET A 1 -24.57 -29.33 -29.37
CA MET A 1 -23.68 -28.20 -29.06
C MET A 1 -23.46 -28.21 -27.56
N GLU A 2 -22.34 -28.78 -27.12
CA GLU A 2 -21.93 -28.77 -25.71
C GLU A 2 -21.39 -27.37 -25.40
N LEU A 3 -22.03 -26.67 -24.46
CA LEU A 3 -21.56 -25.38 -23.97
C LEU A 3 -20.29 -25.61 -23.14
N PRO A 4 -19.19 -24.86 -23.40
CA PRO A 4 -17.99 -24.99 -22.58
C PRO A 4 -18.31 -24.60 -21.14
N GLU A 5 -18.00 -25.48 -20.19
CA GLU A 5 -18.10 -25.17 -18.76
C GLU A 5 -17.12 -24.02 -18.45
N LEU A 6 -17.68 -22.82 -18.31
CA LEU A 6 -16.93 -21.66 -17.85
C LEU A 6 -16.31 -22.00 -16.49
N PRO A 7 -15.00 -21.75 -16.29
CA PRO A 7 -14.39 -22.00 -15.00
C PRO A 7 -15.17 -21.19 -13.97
N ARG A 8 -15.78 -21.89 -13.00
CA ARG A 8 -16.46 -21.25 -11.87
C ARG A 8 -15.50 -20.21 -11.31
N ALA A 9 -15.79 -18.94 -11.56
CA ALA A 9 -15.10 -17.85 -10.91
C ALA A 9 -15.33 -18.07 -9.42
N VAL A 10 -14.34 -18.67 -8.75
CA VAL A 10 -14.38 -18.92 -7.32
C VAL A 10 -14.42 -17.55 -6.68
N ARG A 11 -15.63 -17.04 -6.45
CA ARG A 11 -15.94 -15.81 -5.72
C ARG A 11 -15.66 -16.09 -4.25
N LYS A 12 -14.39 -16.37 -3.93
CA LYS A 12 -13.95 -16.43 -2.54
C LYS A 12 -13.87 -14.97 -2.11
N THR A 13 -14.88 -14.54 -1.39
CA THR A 13 -14.88 -13.27 -0.68
C THR A 13 -13.57 -13.19 0.12
N ASP A 14 -12.69 -12.24 -0.17
CA ASP A 14 -11.40 -12.07 0.51
C ASP A 14 -11.67 -11.31 1.84
N PRO A 15 -11.86 -11.99 3.00
CA PRO A 15 -12.23 -11.30 4.24
C PRO A 15 -11.16 -10.29 4.69
N ILE A 16 -9.89 -10.60 4.39
CA ILE A 16 -8.74 -9.74 4.65
C ILE A 16 -8.90 -8.40 3.91
N GLY A 17 -9.44 -8.41 2.69
CA GLY A 17 -9.67 -7.19 1.91
C GLY A 17 -10.65 -6.24 2.61
N PHE A 18 -11.71 -6.76 3.25
CA PHE A 18 -12.66 -5.94 4.00
C PHE A 18 -12.05 -5.32 5.26
N VAL A 19 -11.17 -6.05 5.95
CA VAL A 19 -10.45 -5.51 7.12
C VAL A 19 -9.55 -4.34 6.70
N PHE A 20 -8.77 -4.50 5.63
CA PHE A 20 -7.91 -3.42 5.12
C PHE A 20 -8.69 -2.26 4.52
N LEU A 21 -9.84 -2.52 3.89
CA LEU A 21 -10.76 -1.46 3.45
C LEU A 21 -11.27 -0.65 4.64
N GLY A 22 -11.70 -1.32 5.72
CA GLY A 22 -12.13 -0.66 6.96
C GLY A 22 -11.01 0.17 7.58
N LEU A 23 -9.78 -0.36 7.66
CA LEU A 23 -8.62 0.38 8.14
C LEU A 23 -8.30 1.60 7.27
N THR A 24 -8.40 1.48 5.95
CA THR A 24 -8.19 2.58 5.00
C THR A 24 -9.19 3.71 5.26
N LEU A 25 -10.47 3.37 5.42
CA LEU A 25 -11.52 4.34 5.72
C LEU A 25 -11.32 4.98 7.10
N LEU A 26 -10.88 4.22 8.10
CA LEU A 26 -10.62 4.72 9.45
C LEU A 26 -9.45 5.72 9.43
N VAL A 27 -8.36 5.40 8.72
CA VAL A 27 -7.22 6.31 8.54
C VAL A 27 -7.65 7.59 7.84
N LEU A 28 -8.32 7.49 6.69
CA LEU A 28 -8.80 8.67 5.95
C LEU A 28 -9.77 9.52 6.77
N GLY A 29 -10.73 8.89 7.46
CA GLY A 29 -11.68 9.57 8.32
C GLY A 29 -11.02 10.27 9.51
N SER A 30 -10.03 9.63 10.14
CA SER A 30 -9.30 10.21 11.28
C SER A 30 -8.46 11.41 10.85
N VAL A 31 -7.77 11.30 9.71
CA VAL A 31 -6.96 12.39 9.15
C VAL A 31 -7.86 13.56 8.73
N GLY A 32 -8.98 13.28 8.06
CA GLY A 32 -9.96 14.30 7.70
C GLY A 32 -10.56 15.00 8.92
N LEU A 33 -10.92 14.24 9.96
CA LEU A 33 -11.44 14.79 11.21
C LEU A 33 -10.41 15.72 11.89
N LEU A 34 -9.14 15.30 11.97
CA LEU A 34 -8.07 16.12 12.54
C LEU A 34 -7.81 17.40 11.73
N ALA A 35 -7.94 17.34 10.41
CA ALA A 35 -7.83 18.51 9.53
C ALA A 35 -9.00 19.49 9.74
N GLU A 36 -10.24 19.00 9.79
CA GLU A 36 -11.44 19.81 10.04
C GLU A 36 -11.44 20.47 11.42
N LEU A 37 -10.91 19.77 12.43
CA LEU A 37 -10.74 20.31 13.78
C LEU A 37 -9.62 21.37 13.87
N GLY A 38 -8.89 21.63 12.78
CA GLY A 38 -7.78 22.59 12.74
C GLY A 38 -6.52 22.12 13.48
N PHE A 39 -6.44 20.84 13.87
CA PHE A 39 -5.24 20.27 14.50
C PHE A 39 -4.10 20.07 13.51
N LEU A 40 -4.42 19.91 12.22
CA LEU A 40 -3.44 19.68 11.15
C LEU A 40 -3.57 20.73 10.07
N ARG A 41 -2.43 21.25 9.60
CA ARG A 41 -2.40 22.03 8.35
C ARG A 41 -2.74 21.12 7.17
N PRO A 42 -3.29 21.66 6.06
CA PRO A 42 -3.67 20.84 4.90
C PRO A 42 -2.49 20.01 4.35
N GLN A 43 -1.27 20.55 4.39
CA GLN A 43 -0.06 19.84 3.97
C GLN A 43 0.31 18.69 4.94
N GLU A 44 0.16 18.91 6.24
CA GLU A 44 0.43 17.89 7.26
C GLU A 44 -0.61 16.78 7.20
N ALA A 45 -1.89 17.12 7.03
CA ALA A 45 -2.96 16.16 6.84
C ALA A 45 -2.73 15.29 5.61
N LEU A 46 -2.35 15.90 4.48
CA LEU A 46 -2.05 15.17 3.26
C LEU A 46 -0.83 14.25 3.42
N SER A 47 0.25 14.75 4.03
CA SER A 47 1.44 13.94 4.29
C SER A 47 1.14 12.76 5.22
N LEU A 48 0.43 13.01 6.34
CA LEU A 48 0.11 12.02 7.35
C LEU A 48 -0.86 10.97 6.80
N GLY A 49 -1.82 11.38 5.96
CA GLY A 49 -2.70 10.47 5.22
C GLY A 49 -1.92 9.56 4.26
N LEU A 50 -1.06 10.13 3.41
CA LEU A 50 -0.26 9.35 2.46
C LEU A 50 0.69 8.37 3.14
N THR A 51 1.38 8.82 4.20
CA THR A 51 2.29 7.95 4.96
C THR A 51 1.54 6.83 5.69
N ALA A 52 0.44 7.14 6.36
CA ALA A 52 -0.37 6.13 7.05
C ALA A 52 -0.95 5.09 6.06
N LEU A 53 -1.42 5.53 4.89
CA LEU A 53 -1.88 4.63 3.84
C LEU A 53 -0.75 3.76 3.28
N GLY A 54 0.44 4.34 3.06
CA GLY A 54 1.58 3.59 2.58
C GLY A 54 2.02 2.50 3.57
N ILE A 55 2.06 2.82 4.87
CA ILE A 55 2.32 1.84 5.94
C ILE A 55 1.26 0.74 5.95
N LEU A 56 -0.02 1.11 5.84
CA LEU A 56 -1.12 0.16 5.82
C LEU A 56 -1.00 -0.84 4.66
N LEU A 57 -0.58 -0.38 3.48
CA LEU A 57 -0.34 -1.22 2.31
C LEU A 57 0.88 -2.13 2.48
N PHE A 58 1.94 -1.68 3.15
CA PHE A 58 3.06 -2.55 3.52
C PHE A 58 2.61 -3.67 4.45
N VAL A 59 1.76 -3.36 5.42
CA VAL A 59 1.18 -4.37 6.33
C VAL A 59 0.28 -5.34 5.54
N ASP A 60 -0.56 -4.85 4.62
CA ASP A 60 -1.37 -5.73 3.75
C ASP A 60 -0.49 -6.63 2.87
N ALA A 61 0.56 -6.07 2.27
CA ALA A 61 1.52 -6.82 1.47
C ALA A 61 2.22 -7.90 2.32
N ALA A 62 2.68 -7.59 3.53
CA ALA A 62 3.31 -8.54 4.43
C ALA A 62 2.36 -9.68 4.83
N VAL A 63 1.13 -9.34 5.22
CA VAL A 63 0.09 -10.32 5.58
C VAL A 63 -0.25 -11.24 4.40
N ARG A 64 -0.34 -10.68 3.19
CA ARG A 64 -0.61 -11.46 1.97
C ARG A 64 0.58 -12.25 1.47
N TYR A 65 1.80 -11.79 1.73
CA TYR A 65 3.04 -12.51 1.41
C TYR A 65 3.22 -13.75 2.29
N ALA A 66 2.83 -13.67 3.57
CA ALA A 66 2.83 -14.79 4.50
C ALA A 66 1.86 -15.91 4.08
N ARG A 67 0.87 -15.62 3.23
CA ARG A 67 -0.12 -16.61 2.76
C ARG A 67 0.15 -17.02 1.31
N PRO A 68 0.43 -18.30 1.02
CA PRO A 68 0.90 -18.74 -0.30
C PRO A 68 -0.12 -18.49 -1.43
N TRP A 69 -1.42 -18.54 -1.14
CA TRP A 69 -2.47 -18.32 -2.14
C TRP A 69 -2.67 -16.84 -2.55
N THR A 70 -2.21 -15.87 -1.76
CA THR A 70 -2.32 -14.43 -2.03
C THR A 70 -1.00 -13.76 -2.38
N ARG A 71 0.11 -14.51 -2.39
CA ARG A 71 1.47 -13.98 -2.57
C ARG A 71 1.65 -13.18 -3.87
N HIS A 72 0.89 -13.50 -4.92
CA HIS A 72 0.90 -12.76 -6.19
C HIS A 72 0.34 -11.33 -6.07
N LYS A 73 -0.55 -11.06 -5.11
CA LYS A 73 -1.12 -9.72 -4.85
C LYS A 73 -0.23 -8.87 -3.93
N ALA A 74 0.74 -9.47 -3.22
CA ALA A 74 1.57 -8.75 -2.25
C ALA A 74 2.52 -7.74 -2.91
N LEU A 75 3.08 -8.09 -4.08
CA LEU A 75 4.05 -7.26 -4.79
C LEU A 75 3.47 -5.90 -5.24
N PRO A 76 2.32 -5.83 -5.95
CA PRO A 76 1.74 -4.53 -6.33
C PRO A 76 1.32 -3.69 -5.12
N LEU A 77 0.90 -4.31 -4.01
CA LEU A 77 0.58 -3.59 -2.77
C LEU A 77 1.83 -2.99 -2.12
N ALA A 78 2.94 -3.70 -2.10
CA ALA A 78 4.20 -3.19 -1.58
C ALA A 78 4.73 -2.01 -2.42
N LEU A 79 4.57 -2.07 -3.75
CA LEU A 79 4.94 -0.97 -4.66
C LEU A 79 4.05 0.27 -4.45
N LEU A 80 2.74 0.08 -4.30
CA LEU A 80 1.84 1.20 -3.99
C LEU A 80 2.15 1.77 -2.61
N GLY A 81 2.42 0.90 -1.64
CA GLY A 81 2.82 1.28 -0.28
C GLY A 81 4.06 2.15 -0.30
N SER A 82 5.12 1.70 -1.00
CA SER A 82 6.36 2.46 -1.14
C SER A 82 6.11 3.82 -1.77
N LEU A 83 5.38 3.88 -2.89
CA LEU A 83 5.04 5.13 -3.58
C LEU A 83 4.30 6.11 -2.66
N LEU A 84 3.28 5.64 -1.93
CA LEU A 84 2.48 6.44 -1.00
C LEU A 84 3.29 6.92 0.21
N THR A 85 4.10 6.07 0.83
CA THR A 85 5.01 6.52 1.91
C THR A 85 6.01 7.54 1.39
N SER A 86 6.56 7.31 0.19
CA SER A 86 7.55 8.18 -0.42
C SER A 86 6.94 9.56 -0.72
N SER A 87 5.75 9.62 -1.33
CA SER A 87 5.07 10.89 -1.59
C SER A 87 4.66 11.59 -0.29
N GLY A 88 4.19 10.85 0.71
CA GLY A 88 3.87 11.41 2.03
C GLY A 88 5.08 12.02 2.72
N ILE A 89 6.21 11.32 2.75
CA ILE A 89 7.48 11.83 3.33
C ILE A 89 7.98 13.04 2.54
N ALA A 90 7.87 13.02 1.20
CA ALA A 90 8.26 14.15 0.36
C ALA A 90 7.41 15.41 0.66
N CYS A 91 6.13 15.25 0.98
CA CYS A 91 5.28 16.37 1.41
C CYS A 91 5.71 16.98 2.75
N LEU A 92 6.39 16.22 3.63
CA LEU A 92 6.94 16.72 4.89
C LEU A 92 8.27 17.47 4.71
N LEU A 93 9.15 16.98 3.83
CA LEU A 93 10.52 17.50 3.68
C LEU A 93 10.66 18.73 2.77
N ALA A 94 9.54 19.33 2.32
CA ALA A 94 9.50 20.40 1.32
C ALA A 94 9.94 19.92 -0.10
N PRO A 95 9.46 20.57 -1.18
CA PRO A 95 9.58 20.08 -2.56
C PRO A 95 11.02 19.96 -3.10
N GLU A 96 12.03 20.42 -2.37
CA GLU A 96 13.43 20.37 -2.81
C GLU A 96 14.02 18.94 -2.78
N ALA A 97 13.45 18.02 -2.00
CA ALA A 97 13.99 16.67 -1.80
C ALA A 97 13.23 15.54 -2.54
N LEU A 98 12.28 15.87 -3.43
CA LEU A 98 11.45 14.90 -4.16
C LEU A 98 12.25 13.81 -4.91
N TRP A 99 13.42 14.18 -5.45
CA TRP A 99 14.30 13.26 -6.18
C TRP A 99 14.92 12.16 -5.31
N ALA A 100 15.32 12.50 -4.08
CA ALA A 100 15.91 11.53 -3.15
C ALA A 100 14.89 10.45 -2.74
N VAL A 101 13.63 10.86 -2.61
CA VAL A 101 12.55 9.99 -2.18
C VAL A 101 12.15 8.98 -3.27
N LEU A 102 12.15 9.41 -4.55
CA LEU A 102 11.98 8.49 -5.69
C LEU A 102 13.12 7.45 -5.77
N LEU A 103 14.37 7.87 -5.54
CA LEU A 103 15.53 6.97 -5.53
C LEU A 103 15.45 5.93 -4.42
N ILE A 104 15.03 6.32 -3.21
CA ILE A 104 14.81 5.38 -2.09
C ILE A 104 13.70 4.38 -2.43
N CYS A 105 12.62 4.85 -3.06
CA CYS A 105 11.51 4.01 -3.51
C CYS A 105 11.98 2.96 -4.54
N LEU A 106 12.73 3.40 -5.55
CA LEU A 106 13.30 2.53 -6.59
C LEU A 106 14.29 1.52 -5.99
N GLY A 107 15.11 1.95 -5.02
CA GLY A 107 16.01 1.10 -4.26
C GLY A 107 15.28 0.00 -3.49
N LEU A 108 14.21 0.33 -2.77
CA LEU A 108 13.38 -0.63 -2.04
C LEU A 108 12.70 -1.64 -2.97
N CYS A 109 12.19 -1.19 -4.11
CA CYS A 109 11.59 -2.06 -5.13
C CYS A 109 12.61 -3.04 -5.71
N SER A 110 13.82 -2.56 -6.02
CA SER A 110 14.95 -3.36 -6.51
C SER A 110 15.38 -4.42 -5.47
N LEU A 111 15.52 -4.02 -4.21
CA LEU A 111 15.87 -4.91 -3.09
C LEU A 111 14.82 -5.99 -2.85
N GLY A 112 13.54 -5.61 -2.83
CA GLY A 112 12.42 -6.54 -2.68
C GLY A 112 12.36 -7.57 -3.80
N TYR A 113 12.59 -7.14 -5.05
CA TYR A 113 12.67 -8.03 -6.20
C TYR A 113 13.88 -8.99 -6.10
N GLY A 114 15.05 -8.47 -5.73
CA GLY A 114 16.27 -9.25 -5.55
C GLY A 114 16.12 -10.35 -4.48
N LEU A 115 15.61 -9.99 -3.31
CA LEU A 115 15.39 -10.93 -2.20
C LEU A 115 14.31 -11.97 -2.53
N GLY A 116 13.22 -11.56 -3.20
CA GLY A 116 12.17 -12.47 -3.63
C GLY A 116 12.62 -13.50 -4.67
N LYS A 117 13.61 -13.14 -5.51
CA LYS A 117 14.22 -14.05 -6.48
C LYS A 117 15.27 -14.96 -5.83
N LEU A 118 15.98 -14.49 -4.81
CA LEU A 118 16.99 -15.26 -4.09
C LEU A 118 16.39 -16.37 -3.22
N GLY A 119 15.25 -16.11 -2.55
CA GLY A 119 14.54 -17.09 -1.72
C GLY A 119 13.68 -18.12 -2.47
N ARG A 120 13.79 -18.20 -3.81
CA ARG A 120 13.16 -19.24 -4.65
C ARG A 120 14.16 -20.29 -5.17
N LYS A 121 15.42 -20.24 -4.72
CA LYS A 121 16.37 -21.36 -4.80
C LYS A 121 16.33 -22.13 -3.50
#